data_AF-A0A4W5KSE2-F1
#
_entry.id   AF-A0A4W5KSE2-F1
#
_cell.length_a   1.000
_cell.length_b   1.000
_cell.length_c   1.000
_cell.angle_alpha   90.00
_cell.angle_beta   90.00
_cell.angle_gamma   90.00
#
_symmetry.space_group_name_H-M   'P 1'
#
loop_
_entity.id
_entity.type
_entity.pdbx_description
1 polymer ?
#
loop_
_entity_poly.entity_id
_entity_poly.type
_entity_poly.pdbx_seq_one_letter_code
_entity_poly.pdbx_strand_id
1 'polypeptide(L)'
;MRWLVWVMASVGTTYVFFFHERYKLMELICYTVMGVFPALVILSMPDREGLCELLVGGACYCLGMVFFKSDGLVPFAHAIWHLFVAMGAGVHYYAIYRYLYTPAANQMKTSR
;
A
#
# COMPACT_ATOMS: atom_id res chain seq x y z
N MET A 1 -0.74 -7.76 -14.15
CA MET A 1 -0.32 -7.25 -12.82
C MET A 1 1.17 -7.43 -12.56
N ARG A 2 1.74 -8.65 -12.69
CA ARG A 2 3.16 -8.95 -12.34
C ARG A 2 4.21 -7.95 -12.82
N TRP A 3 4.13 -7.49 -14.08
CA TRP A 3 5.11 -6.55 -14.63
C TRP A 3 4.78 -5.07 -14.44
N LEU A 4 3.52 -4.73 -14.12
CA LEU A 4 3.06 -3.34 -14.05
C LEU A 4 3.80 -2.56 -12.95
N VAL A 5 3.98 -3.18 -11.79
CA VAL A 5 4.68 -2.56 -10.65
C VAL A 5 6.13 -2.25 -11.02
N TRP A 6 6.81 -3.17 -11.73
CA TRP A 6 8.19 -2.99 -12.16
C TRP A 6 8.33 -1.89 -13.22
N VAL A 7 7.39 -1.83 -14.17
CA VAL A 7 7.35 -0.75 -15.16
C VAL A 7 7.14 0.59 -14.47
N MET A 8 6.16 0.69 -13.56
CA MET A 8 5.95 1.92 -12.77
C MET A 8 7.21 2.29 -11.98
N ALA A 9 7.82 1.34 -11.27
CA ALA A 9 9.05 1.54 -10.52
C ALA A 9 10.16 2.12 -11.42
N SER A 10 10.41 1.53 -12.59
CA SER A 10 11.43 2.01 -13.53
C SER A 10 11.17 3.43 -14.03
N VAL A 11 9.90 3.75 -14.33
CA VAL A 11 9.49 5.09 -14.77
C VAL A 11 9.66 6.10 -13.62
N GLY A 12 9.25 5.75 -12.40
CA GLY A 12 9.41 6.59 -11.22
C GLY A 12 10.87 6.88 -10.90
N THR A 13 11.74 5.87 -10.92
CA THR A 13 13.19 6.04 -10.71
C THR A 13 13.80 6.95 -11.78
N THR A 14 13.44 6.74 -13.04
CA THR A 14 13.93 7.56 -14.16
C THR A 14 13.49 9.02 -13.99
N TYR A 15 12.23 9.24 -13.59
CA TYR A 15 11.69 10.58 -13.32
C TYR A 15 12.45 11.30 -12.20
N VAL A 16 12.66 10.64 -11.06
CA VAL A 16 13.41 11.21 -9.93
C VAL A 16 14.85 11.56 -10.34
N PHE A 17 15.49 10.71 -11.15
CA PHE A 17 16.85 10.92 -11.62
C PHE A 17 17.00 12.16 -12.51
N PHE A 18 16.03 12.42 -13.40
CA PHE A 18 16.09 13.57 -14.31
C PHE A 18 15.52 14.88 -13.73
N PHE A 19 14.48 14.81 -12.90
CA PHE A 19 13.70 15.98 -12.48
C PHE A 19 13.82 16.30 -10.99
N HIS A 20 14.94 15.92 -10.38
CA HIS A 20 15.25 16.02 -8.95
C HIS A 20 14.60 17.24 -8.26
N GLU A 21 13.62 16.96 -7.39
CA GLU A 21 12.83 17.90 -6.57
C GLU A 21 12.12 19.08 -7.27
N ARG A 22 12.17 19.23 -8.59
CA ARG A 22 11.56 20.40 -9.26
C ARG A 22 10.04 20.46 -9.11
N TYR A 23 9.38 19.31 -9.04
CA TYR A 23 7.92 19.22 -8.98
C TYR A 23 7.45 18.29 -7.85
N LYS A 24 7.45 18.79 -6.62
CA LYS A 24 6.97 18.07 -5.42
C LYS A 24 5.56 17.47 -5.58
N LEU A 25 4.69 18.12 -6.36
CA LEU A 25 3.34 17.63 -6.64
C LEU A 25 3.34 16.38 -7.54
N MET A 26 4.21 16.32 -8.56
CA MET A 26 4.29 15.16 -9.45
C MET A 26 4.88 13.95 -8.76
N GLU A 27 5.83 14.17 -7.85
CA GLU A 27 6.38 13.10 -7.02
C GLU A 27 5.28 12.48 -6.13
N LEU A 28 4.47 13.31 -5.46
CA LEU A 28 3.34 12.84 -4.67
C LEU A 28 2.34 12.02 -5.53
N ILE A 29 1.99 12.51 -6.72
CA ILE A 29 1.09 11.79 -7.64
C ILE A 29 1.69 10.44 -8.04
N CYS A 30 2.97 10.38 -8.41
CA CYS A 30 3.63 9.13 -8.77
C CYS A 30 3.62 8.12 -7.63
N TYR A 31 3.89 8.56 -6.40
CA TYR A 31 3.83 7.70 -5.21
C TYR A 31 2.41 7.18 -4.93
N THR A 32 1.39 8.06 -4.99
CA THR A 32 0.00 7.64 -4.79
C THR A 32 -0.47 6.66 -5.86
N VAL A 33 -0.12 6.90 -7.13
CA VAL A 33 -0.45 5.98 -8.23
C VAL A 33 0.21 4.62 -8.02
N MET A 34 1.50 4.58 -7.63
CA MET A 34 2.16 3.31 -7.32
C MET A 34 1.52 2.54 -6.17
N GLY A 35 0.95 3.23 -5.18
CA GLY A 35 0.26 2.59 -4.05
C GLY A 35 -1.14 2.07 -4.42
N VAL A 36 -1.92 2.84 -5.16
CA VAL A 36 -3.35 2.54 -5.43
C VAL A 36 -3.53 1.60 -6.62
N PHE A 37 -2.69 1.69 -7.65
CA PHE A 37 -2.87 0.91 -8.87
C PHE A 37 -2.79 -0.62 -8.64
N PRO A 38 -1.84 -1.13 -7.84
CA PRO A 38 -1.79 -2.54 -7.48
C PRO A 38 -3.00 -2.99 -6.63
N ALA A 39 -3.62 -2.08 -5.89
CA ALA A 39 -4.80 -2.37 -5.08
C ALA A 39 -6.04 -2.71 -5.94
N LEU A 40 -6.07 -2.31 -7.22
CA LEU A 40 -7.16 -2.66 -8.16
C LEU A 40 -7.32 -4.18 -8.36
N VAL A 41 -6.31 -4.99 -8.03
CA VAL A 41 -6.40 -6.46 -8.04
C VAL A 41 -7.57 -6.98 -7.20
N ILE A 42 -7.96 -6.25 -6.15
CA ILE A 42 -9.10 -6.56 -5.29
C ILE A 42 -10.40 -6.72 -6.10
N LEU A 43 -10.60 -5.94 -7.17
CA LEU A 43 -11.81 -6.01 -7.99
C LEU A 43 -11.93 -7.31 -8.79
N SER A 44 -10.80 -7.98 -9.03
CA SER A 44 -10.72 -9.23 -9.79
C SER A 44 -10.56 -10.47 -8.90
N MET A 45 -10.61 -10.31 -7.58
CA MET A 45 -10.35 -11.39 -6.63
C MET A 45 -11.61 -12.26 -6.44
N PRO A 46 -11.56 -13.57 -6.75
CA PRO A 46 -12.72 -14.46 -6.59
C PRO A 46 -12.95 -14.84 -5.12
N ASP A 47 -11.88 -14.92 -4.34
CA ASP A 47 -11.91 -15.14 -2.91
C ASP A 47 -11.74 -13.79 -2.18
N ARG A 48 -12.66 -13.49 -1.26
CA ARG A 48 -12.70 -12.21 -0.52
C ARG A 48 -12.03 -12.31 0.85
N GLU A 49 -11.42 -13.45 1.15
CA GLU A 49 -10.64 -13.60 2.37
C GLU A 49 -9.39 -12.71 2.36
N GLY A 50 -9.13 -12.06 3.50
CA GLY A 50 -8.08 -11.05 3.63
C GLY A 50 -8.46 -9.65 3.14
N LEU A 51 -9.64 -9.47 2.52
CA LEU A 51 -10.06 -8.17 2.01
C LEU A 51 -10.22 -7.13 3.12
N CYS A 52 -10.72 -7.53 4.29
CA CYS A 52 -10.88 -6.63 5.43
C CYS A 52 -9.52 -6.08 5.87
N GLU A 53 -8.53 -6.94 6.01
CA GLU A 53 -7.16 -6.61 6.38
C GLU A 53 -6.49 -5.73 5.31
N LEU A 54 -6.70 -6.02 4.02
CA LEU A 54 -6.23 -5.14 2.94
C LEU A 54 -6.89 -3.75 3.01
N LEU A 55 -8.19 -3.66 3.27
CA LEU A 55 -8.88 -2.37 3.38
C LEU A 55 -8.41 -1.57 4.61
N VAL A 56 -8.22 -2.24 5.75
CA VAL A 56 -7.71 -1.60 6.98
C VAL A 56 -6.28 -1.11 6.77
N GLY A 57 -5.40 -1.93 6.18
CA GLY A 57 -4.03 -1.51 5.86
C GLY A 57 -4.00 -0.34 4.87
N GLY A 58 -4.84 -0.38 3.84
CA GLY A 58 -5.00 0.71 2.87
C GLY A 58 -5.51 2.00 3.52
N ALA A 59 -6.48 1.90 4.43
CA ALA A 59 -6.96 3.06 5.19
C ALA A 59 -5.87 3.67 6.06
N CYS A 60 -5.02 2.84 6.69
CA CYS A 60 -3.85 3.32 7.44
C CYS A 60 -2.88 4.11 6.56
N TYR A 61 -2.62 3.65 5.33
CA TYR A 61 -1.81 4.41 4.37
C TYR A 61 -2.46 5.73 3.95
N CYS A 62 -3.76 5.73 3.67
CA CYS A 62 -4.50 6.96 3.33
C CYS A 62 -4.45 7.98 4.47
N LEU A 63 -4.64 7.54 5.71
CA LEU A 63 -4.50 8.41 6.89
C LEU A 63 -3.06 8.91 7.06
N GLY A 64 -2.07 8.03 6.86
CA GLY A 64 -0.66 8.41 6.83
C GLY A 64 -0.37 9.53 5.83
N MET A 65 -0.91 9.46 4.61
CA MET A 65 -0.70 10.51 3.60
C MET A 65 -1.18 11.90 4.06
N VAL A 66 -2.22 11.97 4.90
CA VAL A 66 -2.68 13.25 5.47
C VAL A 66 -1.62 13.83 6.40
N PHE A 67 -0.99 13.00 7.24
CA PHE A 67 0.12 13.42 8.12
C PHE A 67 1.40 13.74 7.36
N PHE A 68 1.67 13.04 6.26
CA PHE A 68 2.78 13.37 5.37
C PHE A 68 2.62 14.78 4.77
N LYS A 69 1.41 15.14 4.33
CA LYS A 69 1.13 16.47 3.79
C LYS A 69 1.14 17.56 4.88
N SER A 70 0.81 17.22 6.12
CA SER A 70 0.89 18.15 7.25
C SER A 70 2.29 18.26 7.86
N ASP A 71 3.30 17.64 7.24
CA ASP A 71 4.69 17.79 7.64
C ASP A 71 5.13 19.26 7.53
N GLY A 72 5.60 19.82 8.65
CA GLY A 72 5.87 21.25 8.83
C GLY A 72 4.73 22.08 9.44
N LEU A 73 3.50 21.56 9.53
CA LEU A 73 2.37 22.22 10.22
C LEU A 73 2.17 21.67 11.64
N VAL A 74 2.30 20.36 11.82
CA VAL A 74 2.12 19.68 13.11
C VAL A 74 3.49 19.20 13.62
N PRO A 75 3.86 19.46 14.88
CA PRO A 75 5.11 18.95 15.42
C PRO A 75 5.11 17.41 15.37
N PHE A 76 6.22 16.83 14.89
CA PHE A 76 6.40 15.38 14.71
C PHE A 76 5.44 14.69 13.72
N ALA A 77 4.78 15.43 12.82
CA ALA A 77 3.92 14.86 11.78
C ALA A 77 4.62 13.77 10.96
N HIS A 78 5.89 13.97 10.62
CA HIS A 78 6.70 12.98 9.90
C HIS A 78 6.84 11.65 10.66
N ALA A 79 7.05 11.69 11.97
CA ALA A 79 7.15 10.48 12.79
C ALA A 79 5.81 9.75 12.89
N ILE A 80 4.71 10.51 13.04
CA ILE A 80 3.35 9.96 13.03
C ILE A 80 3.05 9.29 11.69
N TRP A 81 3.45 9.91 10.58
CA TRP A 81 3.34 9.33 9.25
C TRP A 81 4.05 7.96 9.17
N HIS A 82 5.30 7.86 9.63
CA HIS A 82 6.03 6.57 9.67
C HIS A 82 5.29 5.51 10.48
N LEU A 83 4.67 5.86 11.61
CA LEU A 83 3.89 4.93 12.41
C LEU A 83 2.67 4.39 11.65
N PHE A 84 1.93 5.24 10.93
CA PHE A 84 0.82 4.81 10.08
C PHE A 84 1.26 3.91 8.93
N VAL A 85 2.38 4.24 8.29
CA VAL A 85 2.99 3.43 7.21
C VAL A 85 3.43 2.07 7.73
N ALA A 86 4.09 2.01 8.88
CA ALA A 86 4.53 0.77 9.52
C ALA A 86 3.34 -0.12 9.93
N MET A 87 2.29 0.50 10.50
CA MET A 87 1.07 -0.21 10.86
C MET A 87 0.35 -0.76 9.62
N GLY A 88 0.20 0.04 8.56
CA GLY A 88 -0.39 -0.40 7.29
C GLY A 88 0.38 -1.57 6.66
N ALA A 89 1.72 -1.48 6.65
CA ALA A 89 2.59 -2.56 6.18
C ALA A 89 2.45 -3.83 7.03
N GLY A 90 2.36 -3.69 8.36
CA GLY A 90 2.16 -4.78 9.29
C GLY A 90 0.83 -5.51 9.07
N VAL A 91 -0.26 -4.77 8.85
CA VAL A 91 -1.59 -5.35 8.56
C VAL A 91 -1.58 -6.08 7.22
N HIS A 92 -0.96 -5.50 6.17
CA HIS A 92 -0.82 -6.20 4.90
C HIS A 92 0.03 -7.47 5.01
N TYR A 93 1.14 -7.42 5.74
CA TYR A 93 1.95 -8.60 6.02
C TYR A 93 1.15 -9.67 6.76
N TYR A 94 0.36 -9.27 7.76
CA TYR A 94 -0.53 -10.18 8.48
C TYR A 94 -1.57 -10.85 7.56
N ALA A 95 -2.15 -10.10 6.61
CA ALA A 95 -3.07 -10.65 5.62
C ALA A 95 -2.39 -11.74 4.76
N ILE A 96 -1.16 -11.48 4.28
CA ILE A 96 -0.39 -12.45 3.51
C ILE A 96 -0.07 -13.68 4.38
N TYR A 97 0.38 -13.48 5.62
CA TYR A 97 0.69 -14.57 6.53
C TYR A 97 -0.50 -15.48 6.81
N ARG A 98 -1.68 -14.89 7.05
CA ARG A 98 -2.90 -15.62 7.41
C ARG A 98 -3.58 -16.29 6.21
N TYR A 99 -3.67 -15.60 5.07
CA TYR A 99 -4.49 -16.04 3.94
C TYR A 99 -3.70 -16.65 2.79
N LEU A 100 -2.40 -16.36 2.68
CA LEU A 100 -1.53 -16.95 1.66
C LEU A 100 -0.65 -18.06 2.23
N TYR A 101 0.00 -17.84 3.37
CA TYR A 101 0.97 -18.80 3.94
C TYR A 101 0.38 -19.82 4.90
N THR A 102 -0.77 -19.56 5.51
CA THR A 102 -1.45 -20.49 6.41
C THR A 102 -2.69 -21.08 5.73
N PRO A 103 -2.60 -22.21 5.02
CA PRO A 103 -3.72 -22.76 4.24
C PRO A 103 -4.75 -23.49 5.11
N ALA A 104 -4.50 -23.62 6.42
CA ALA A 104 -4.97 -24.75 7.22
C ALA A 104 -6.38 -24.60 7.86
N ALA A 105 -7.09 -23.49 7.68
CA ALA A 105 -8.42 -23.33 8.29
C ALA A 105 -9.60 -23.54 7.32
N ASN A 106 -9.40 -23.39 6.00
CA ASN A 106 -10.49 -23.50 5.02
C ASN A 106 -10.71 -24.90 4.45
N GLN A 107 -9.72 -25.79 4.55
CA GLN A 107 -9.85 -27.18 4.08
C GLN A 107 -10.84 -28.01 4.92
N MET A 108 -11.25 -27.55 6.11
CA MET A 108 -12.26 -28.24 6.93
C MET A 108 -13.71 -27.86 6.58
N LYS A 109 -13.96 -26.77 5.85
CA LYS A 109 -15.33 -26.31 5.56
C LYS A 109 -15.86 -26.80 4.21
N THR A 110 -14.99 -27.21 3.29
CA THR A 110 -15.36 -27.77 1.98
C THR A 110 -15.44 -29.30 1.96
N SER A 111 -15.10 -29.96 3.07
CA SER A 111 -15.16 -31.43 3.21
C SER A 111 -16.41 -31.94 3.94
N ARG A 112 -17.45 -31.10 4.13
CA ARG A 112 -18.75 -31.52 4.67
C ARG A 112 -19.89 -31.10 3.78
#